data_AF-A0A1G6Z0Y0-F1
#
_entry.id   AF-A0A1G6Z0Y0-F1
#
_cell.length_a   1.000
_cell.length_b   1.000
_cell.length_c   1.000
_cell.angle_alpha   90.00
_cell.angle_beta   90.00
_cell.angle_gamma   90.00
#
_symmetry.space_group_name_H-M   'P 1'
#
loop_
_entity.id
_entity.type
_entity.pdbx_description
1 polymer ?
#
loop_
_entity_poly.entity_id
_entity_poly.type
_entity_poly.pdbx_seq_one_letter_code
_entity_poly.pdbx_strand_id
1 'polypeptide(L)'
;MTAAATDHGLIPVVFRQLVRLRNAAGEIVELRAGMTARLPAGLAHRLLVEGAAVAAATPEPPAPVRELPPWPPENPASLPTIGADGALCIPFDAPARFRWWQGGQSAEATRAELVAASQNAEITEKKEAP
;
A
#
# COMPACT_ATOMS: atom_id res chain seq x y z
N MET A 1 40.47 5.10 -22.35
CA MET A 1 39.85 5.93 -21.28
C MET A 1 38.35 5.82 -21.47
N THR A 2 37.70 4.92 -20.72
CA THR A 2 36.28 4.57 -20.89
C THR A 2 35.49 5.46 -19.94
N ALA A 3 34.63 6.32 -20.48
CA ALA A 3 33.83 7.25 -19.70
C ALA A 3 32.95 6.48 -18.69
N ALA A 4 33.11 6.82 -17.41
CA ALA A 4 32.28 6.30 -16.34
C ALA A 4 30.82 6.66 -16.63
N ALA A 5 29.97 5.64 -16.74
CA ALA A 5 28.53 5.82 -16.79
C ALA A 5 28.08 6.40 -15.45
N THR A 6 27.89 7.71 -15.41
CA THR A 6 27.27 8.39 -14.28
C THR A 6 25.86 7.83 -14.13
N ASP A 7 25.64 7.06 -13.07
CA ASP A 7 24.35 6.51 -12.69
C ASP A 7 23.45 7.67 -12.22
N HIS A 8 22.93 8.44 -13.17
CA HIS A 8 22.09 9.60 -12.93
C HIS A 8 20.74 9.15 -12.40
N GLY A 9 20.66 8.93 -11.08
CA GLY A 9 19.46 8.72 -10.25
C GLY A 9 18.15 8.72 -11.03
N LEU A 10 17.84 7.58 -11.65
CA LEU A 10 16.63 7.42 -12.42
C LEU A 10 15.44 7.30 -11.47
N ILE A 11 14.51 8.24 -11.55
CA ILE A 11 13.33 8.27 -10.70
C ILE A 11 12.20 7.52 -11.42
N PRO A 12 11.60 6.50 -10.78
CA PRO A 12 10.44 5.84 -11.35
C PRO A 12 9.22 6.74 -11.18
N VAL A 13 8.49 6.98 -12.27
CA VAL A 13 7.27 7.79 -12.27
C VAL A 13 6.16 7.07 -13.02
N VAL A 14 4.91 7.29 -12.59
CA VAL A 14 3.69 6.84 -13.25
C VAL A 14 3.06 8.05 -13.95
N PHE A 15 2.82 7.95 -15.25
CA PHE A 15 2.22 9.06 -16.01
C PHE A 15 0.72 9.16 -15.73
N ARG A 16 0.21 10.39 -15.60
CA ARG A 16 -1.22 10.68 -15.42
C ARG A 16 -1.95 11.02 -16.72
N GLN A 17 -1.18 11.32 -17.77
CA GLN A 17 -1.69 11.70 -19.08
C GLN A 17 -0.74 11.20 -20.18
N LEU A 18 -1.13 11.36 -21.44
CA LEU A 18 -0.25 11.09 -22.57
C LEU A 18 0.92 12.08 -22.58
N VAL A 19 2.15 11.56 -22.53
CA VAL A 19 3.38 12.34 -22.65
C VAL A 19 4.18 11.83 -23.84
N ARG A 20 4.62 12.74 -24.72
CA ARG A 20 5.49 12.43 -25.85
C ARG A 20 6.90 12.89 -25.52
N LEU A 21 7.82 11.94 -25.37
CA LEU A 21 9.23 12.23 -25.09
C LEU A 21 10.08 11.91 -26.31
N ARG A 22 11.09 12.73 -26.59
CA ARG A 22 12.11 12.39 -27.59
C ARG A 22 13.25 11.65 -26.91
N ASN A 23 13.58 10.45 -27.39
CA ASN A 23 14.71 9.68 -26.86
C ASN A 23 16.05 10.19 -27.42
N ALA A 24 17.16 9.64 -26.93
CA ALA A 24 18.51 10.02 -27.37
C ALA A 24 18.78 9.73 -28.87
N ALA A 25 18.06 8.77 -29.46
CA ALA A 25 18.12 8.45 -30.88
C ALA A 25 17.27 9.41 -31.75
N GLY A 26 16.55 10.36 -31.14
CA GLY A 26 15.69 11.31 -31.83
C GLY A 26 14.26 10.83 -32.10
N GLU A 27 13.92 9.61 -31.70
CA GLU A 27 12.59 9.02 -31.88
C GLU A 27 11.61 9.54 -30.83
N ILE A 28 10.34 9.63 -31.19
CA ILE A 28 9.26 10.03 -30.28
C ILE A 28 8.67 8.78 -29.63
N VAL A 29 8.72 8.73 -28.31
CA VAL A 29 8.11 7.69 -27.48
C VAL A 29 6.84 8.27 -26.85
N GLU A 30 5.72 7.59 -27.06
CA GLU A 30 4.45 7.93 -26.43
C GLU A 30 4.26 7.13 -25.14
N LEU A 31 4.10 7.83 -24.02
CA LEU A 31 3.89 7.25 -22.70
C LEU A 31 2.48 7.61 -22.24
N ARG A 32 1.62 6.59 -22.11
CA ARG A 32 0.20 6.77 -21.76
C ARG A 32 0.00 6.85 -20.26
N ALA A 33 -1.15 7.38 -19.86
CA ALA A 33 -1.58 7.36 -18.47
C ALA A 33 -1.55 5.93 -17.90
N GLY A 34 -1.07 5.77 -16.68
CA GLY A 34 -0.89 4.49 -15.99
C GLY A 34 0.40 3.75 -16.35
N MET A 35 1.15 4.17 -17.38
CA MET A 35 2.46 3.60 -17.65
C MET A 35 3.48 4.07 -16.61
N THR A 36 4.44 3.20 -16.31
CA THR A 36 5.58 3.52 -15.45
C THR A 36 6.85 3.62 -16.28
N ALA A 37 7.65 4.66 -16.09
CA ALA A 37 8.97 4.76 -16.68
C ALA A 37 10.00 5.26 -15.66
N ARG A 38 11.27 4.93 -15.90
CA ARG A 38 12.41 5.43 -15.15
C ARG A 38 13.02 6.59 -15.92
N LEU A 39 12.98 7.79 -15.35
CA LEU A 39 13.40 9.02 -16.02
C LEU A 39 14.56 9.68 -15.26
N PRO A 40 15.46 10.39 -15.96
CA PRO A 40 16.49 11.19 -15.31
C PRO A 40 15.87 12.18 -14.32
N ALA A 41 16.50 12.38 -13.17
CA ALA A 41 15.95 13.18 -12.07
C ALA A 41 15.40 14.55 -12.51
N GLY A 42 16.11 15.29 -13.38
CA GLY A 42 15.65 16.60 -13.85
C GLY A 42 14.34 16.53 -14.65
N LEU A 43 14.19 15.52 -15.51
CA LEU A 43 12.98 15.33 -16.32
C LEU A 43 11.83 14.79 -15.45
N ALA A 44 12.11 13.88 -14.53
CA ALA A 44 11.13 13.39 -13.56
C ALA A 44 10.58 14.53 -12.69
N HIS A 45 11.44 15.35 -12.07
CA HIS A 45 11.00 16.48 -11.23
C HIS A 45 10.11 17.44 -12.01
N ARG A 46 10.46 17.74 -13.25
CA ARG A 46 9.64 18.61 -14.10
C ARG A 46 8.24 18.04 -14.33
N LEU A 47 8.13 16.76 -14.68
CA LEU A 47 6.83 16.12 -14.91
C LEU A 47 6.00 15.96 -13.63
N LEU A 48 6.64 15.81 -12.48
CA LEU A 48 5.98 15.79 -11.17
C LEU A 48 5.40 17.16 -10.83
N VAL A 49 6.17 18.23 -11.02
CA VAL A 49 5.73 19.63 -10.78
C VAL A 49 4.62 20.05 -11.75
N GLU A 50 4.72 19.64 -13.02
CA GLU A 50 3.68 19.89 -14.04
C GLU A 50 2.42 19.00 -13.84
N GLY A 51 2.45 18.06 -12.88
CA GLY A 51 1.34 17.14 -12.61
C GLY A 51 1.10 16.08 -13.70
N ALA A 52 1.98 16.00 -14.70
CA ALA A 52 1.90 15.05 -15.81
C ALA A 52 2.25 13.61 -15.38
N ALA A 53 2.96 13.46 -14.26
CA ALA A 53 3.30 12.18 -13.66
C ALA A 53 3.26 12.26 -12.13
N VAL A 54 3.34 11.10 -11.47
CA VAL A 54 3.54 10.96 -10.01
C VAL A 54 4.72 10.05 -9.75
N ALA A 55 5.37 10.20 -8.59
CA ALA A 55 6.40 9.27 -8.18
C ALA A 55 5.77 7.87 -8.08
N ALA A 56 6.38 6.89 -8.75
CA ALA A 56 5.96 5.52 -8.55
C ALA A 56 6.32 5.15 -7.12
N ALA A 57 5.33 4.67 -6.36
CA ALA A 57 5.59 4.09 -5.06
C ALA A 57 6.62 2.97 -5.26
N THR A 58 7.70 2.98 -4.48
CA THR A 58 8.52 1.79 -4.31
C THR A 58 7.57 0.66 -3.94
N PRO A 59 7.58 -0.49 -4.62
CA PRO A 59 6.70 -1.59 -4.26
C PRO A 59 6.97 -1.92 -2.79
N GLU A 60 6.00 -1.61 -1.94
CA GLU A 60 6.02 -2.03 -0.55
C GLU A 60 6.12 -3.56 -0.58
N PRO A 61 7.07 -4.17 0.16
CA PRO A 61 7.12 -5.62 0.23
C PRO A 61 5.71 -6.11 0.60
N PRO A 62 5.16 -7.11 -0.11
CA PRO A 62 3.84 -7.62 0.21
C PRO A 62 3.83 -7.98 1.69
N ALA A 63 2.80 -7.54 2.40
CA ALA A 63 2.61 -7.91 3.80
C ALA A 63 2.83 -9.43 3.94
N PRO A 64 3.53 -9.90 5.00
CA PRO A 64 3.82 -11.31 5.15
C PRO A 64 2.49 -12.08 5.06
N VAL A 65 2.37 -12.91 4.02
CA VAL A 65 1.20 -13.76 3.84
C VAL A 65 1.18 -14.68 5.04
N ARG A 66 0.19 -14.50 5.92
CA ARG A 66 0.01 -15.35 7.09
C ARG A 66 -0.31 -16.75 6.56
N GLU A 67 0.66 -17.66 6.60
CA GLU A 67 0.47 -19.03 6.13
C GLU A 67 -0.73 -19.65 6.87
N LEU A 68 -1.76 -20.00 6.10
CA LEU A 68 -2.94 -20.65 6.64
C LEU A 68 -2.61 -22.13 6.87
N PRO A 69 -3.04 -22.72 8.01
CA PRO A 69 -2.85 -24.15 8.23
C PRO A 69 -3.56 -24.96 7.13
N PRO A 70 -3.01 -26.13 6.76
CA PRO A 70 -3.53 -26.99 5.71
C PRO A 70 -5.01 -27.35 5.92
N TRP A 71 -5.71 -27.65 4.82
CA TRP A 71 -7.10 -28.10 4.81
C TRP A 71 -7.18 -29.54 4.30
N PRO A 72 -7.97 -30.43 4.93
CA PRO A 72 -8.81 -30.22 6.12
C PRO A 72 -8.01 -30.08 7.44
N PRO A 73 -8.60 -29.52 8.50
CA PRO A 73 -7.93 -29.43 9.80
C PRO A 73 -7.86 -30.81 10.46
N GLU A 74 -6.82 -31.03 11.27
CA GLU A 74 -6.60 -32.30 11.99
C GLU A 74 -7.73 -32.62 12.98
N ASN A 75 -8.30 -31.59 13.62
CA ASN A 75 -9.44 -31.75 14.52
C ASN A 75 -10.72 -31.19 13.88
N PRO A 76 -11.67 -32.06 13.45
CA PRO A 76 -12.95 -31.61 12.91
C PRO A 76 -13.84 -30.95 13.97
N ALA A 77 -13.64 -31.24 15.27
CA ALA A 77 -14.41 -30.59 16.35
C ALA A 77 -14.04 -29.11 16.53
N SER A 78 -12.89 -28.68 16.01
CA SER A 78 -12.47 -27.27 16.01
C SER A 78 -13.09 -26.47 14.86
N LEU A 79 -13.95 -27.07 14.03
CA LEU A 79 -14.62 -26.35 12.94
C LEU A 79 -15.80 -25.51 13.46
N PRO A 80 -16.06 -24.34 12.85
CA PRO A 80 -17.30 -23.61 13.09
C PRO A 80 -18.53 -24.48 12.77
N THR A 81 -19.56 -24.37 13.60
CA THR A 81 -20.85 -25.05 13.39
C THR A 81 -22.00 -24.05 13.50
N ILE A 82 -23.14 -24.40 12.88
CA ILE A 82 -24.39 -23.66 13.06
C ILE A 82 -25.22 -24.44 14.08
N GLY A 83 -25.58 -23.76 15.17
CA GLY A 83 -26.46 -24.30 16.21
C GLY A 83 -27.89 -24.48 15.71
N ALA A 84 -28.68 -25.26 16.46
CA ALA A 84 -30.10 -25.49 16.13
C ALA A 84 -30.97 -24.21 16.22
N ASP A 85 -30.48 -23.20 16.94
CA ASP A 85 -31.04 -21.85 17.04
C ASP A 85 -30.58 -20.91 15.91
N GLY A 86 -29.74 -21.40 14.98
CA GLY A 86 -29.16 -20.62 13.90
C GLY A 86 -27.93 -19.81 14.31
N ALA A 87 -27.44 -19.95 15.54
CA ALA A 87 -26.25 -19.25 16.00
C ALA A 87 -24.97 -19.85 15.37
N LEU A 88 -24.01 -18.99 15.02
CA LEU A 88 -22.68 -19.41 14.60
C LEU A 88 -21.81 -19.69 15.83
N CYS A 89 -21.53 -20.97 16.07
CA CYS A 89 -20.64 -21.42 17.13
C CYS A 89 -19.23 -21.60 16.57
N ILE A 90 -18.27 -20.78 17.03
CA ILE A 90 -16.87 -20.91 16.62
C ILE A 90 -16.02 -21.28 17.84
N PRO A 91 -15.45 -22.50 17.88
CA PRO A 91 -14.58 -22.93 18.96
C PRO A 91 -13.35 -22.02 19.13
N PHE A 92 -12.88 -21.86 20.37
CA PHE A 92 -11.70 -21.03 20.65
C PHE A 92 -10.42 -21.57 20.00
N ASP A 93 -10.36 -22.88 19.81
CA ASP A 93 -9.28 -23.60 19.13
C ASP A 93 -9.48 -23.67 17.60
N ALA A 94 -10.50 -23.01 17.03
CA ALA A 94 -10.76 -23.07 15.59
C ALA A 94 -9.58 -22.65 14.70
N PRO A 95 -9.42 -23.17 13.47
CA PRO A 95 -8.34 -22.73 12.59
C PRO A 95 -8.29 -21.21 12.41
N ALA A 96 -7.08 -20.64 12.28
CA ALA A 96 -6.87 -19.18 12.24
C ALA A 96 -7.72 -18.44 11.20
N ARG A 97 -8.02 -19.08 10.04
CA ARG A 97 -8.91 -18.53 9.00
C ARG A 97 -10.34 -18.22 9.49
N PHE A 98 -10.79 -18.86 10.57
CA PHE A 98 -12.13 -18.65 11.13
C PHE A 98 -12.11 -17.70 12.33
N ARG A 99 -10.93 -17.29 12.83
CA ARG A 99 -10.77 -16.41 13.99
C ARG A 99 -10.57 -14.96 13.59
N TRP A 100 -11.54 -14.39 12.89
CA TRP A 100 -11.49 -12.98 12.46
C TRP A 100 -11.39 -12.00 13.65
N TRP A 101 -11.84 -12.40 14.85
CA TRP A 101 -11.67 -11.64 16.08
C TRP A 101 -10.23 -11.66 16.66
N GLN A 102 -9.39 -12.63 16.30
CA GLN A 102 -7.97 -12.66 16.70
C GLN A 102 -7.05 -11.84 15.77
N GLY A 103 -7.61 -11.28 14.70
CA GLY A 103 -6.92 -10.34 13.80
C GLY A 103 -7.21 -8.87 14.10
N GLY A 104 -7.89 -8.57 15.21
CA GLY A 104 -8.18 -7.19 15.61
C GLY A 104 -6.93 -6.43 16.06
N GLN A 105 -6.96 -5.12 15.85
CA GLN A 105 -6.02 -4.17 16.46
C GLN A 105 -5.93 -4.42 17.98
N SER A 106 -4.72 -4.38 18.54
CA SER A 106 -4.54 -4.54 19.99
C SER A 106 -5.17 -3.37 20.74
N ALA A 107 -5.60 -3.59 21.98
CA ALA A 107 -6.14 -2.52 22.82
C ALA A 107 -5.16 -1.33 22.97
N GLU A 108 -3.86 -1.60 22.98
CA GLU A 108 -2.81 -0.57 23.01
C GLU A 108 -2.74 0.22 21.70
N ALA A 109 -2.82 -0.45 20.55
CA ALA A 109 -2.84 0.21 19.25
C ALA A 109 -4.13 1.04 19.07
N THR A 110 -5.28 0.54 19.50
CA THR A 110 -6.54 1.30 19.51
C THR A 110 -6.43 2.53 20.43
N ARG A 111 -5.82 2.37 21.61
CA ARG A 111 -5.58 3.51 22.53
C ARG A 111 -4.67 4.55 21.91
N ALA A 112 -3.59 4.14 21.25
CA ALA A 112 -2.67 5.06 20.59
C ALA A 112 -3.36 5.86 19.47
N GLU A 113 -4.20 5.21 18.66
CA GLU A 113 -4.99 5.89 17.62
C GLU A 113 -6.01 6.87 18.20
N LEU A 114 -6.72 6.49 19.27
CA LEU A 114 -7.68 7.40 19.92
C LEU A 114 -7.01 8.64 20.51
N VAL A 115 -5.82 8.47 21.12
CA VAL A 115 -5.04 9.61 21.63
C VAL A 115 -4.55 10.49 20.49
N ALA A 116 -4.03 9.92 19.41
CA ALA A 116 -3.59 10.67 18.23
C ALA A 116 -4.76 11.42 17.57
N ALA A 117 -5.93 10.80 17.46
CA ALA A 117 -7.14 11.43 16.94
C ALA A 117 -7.60 12.60 17.83
N SER A 118 -7.56 12.45 19.16
CA SER A 118 -7.90 13.52 20.10
C SER A 118 -6.96 14.73 19.97
N GLN A 119 -5.65 14.49 19.84
CA GLN A 119 -4.67 15.57 19.70
C GLN A 119 -4.82 16.31 18.36
N ASN A 120 -5.14 15.61 17.28
CA ASN A 120 -5.41 16.22 15.99
C ASN A 120 -6.68 17.11 16.01
N ALA A 121 -7.70 16.72 16.78
CA ALA A 121 -8.91 17.53 16.95
C ALA A 121 -8.59 18.85 17.68
N GLU A 122 -7.80 18.81 18.76
CA GLU A 122 -7.39 20.01 19.51
C GLU A 122 -6.52 20.97 18.70
N ILE A 123 -5.67 20.46 17.80
CA ILE A 123 -4.83 21.29 16.92
C ILE A 123 -5.69 21.98 15.84
N THR A 124 -6.75 21.32 15.38
CA THR A 124 -7.65 21.87 14.37
C THR A 124 -8.51 22.98 14.97
N GLU A 125 -9.00 22.81 16.20
CA GLU A 125 -9.79 23.83 16.92
C GLU A 125 -8.96 25.09 17.22
N LYS A 126 -7.66 24.96 17.52
CA LYS A 126 -6.78 26.12 17.75
C LYS A 126 -6.45 26.93 16.48
N LYS A 127 -6.68 26.37 15.30
CA LYS A 127 -6.39 27.03 14.01
C LYS A 127 -7.58 27.84 13.49
N GLU A 128 -8.74 27.73 14.13
CA GLU A 128 -10.00 28.35 13.72
C GLU A 128 -10.45 29.51 14.63
N ALA A 129 -9.57 30.00 15.52
CA ALA A 129 -9.80 31.22 16.26
C ALA A 129 -9.27 32.45 15.47
N PRO A 130 -10.13 33.42 15.09
CA PRO A 130 -9.76 34.62 14.33
C PRO A 130 -8.92 35.62 15.13
#